data_AF-A0A4Y4DQQ6-F1
#
_entry.id   AF-A0A4Y4DQQ6-F1
#
_cell.length_a   1.000
_cell.length_b   1.000
_cell.length_c   1.000
_cell.angle_alpha   90.00
_cell.angle_beta   90.00
_cell.angle_gamma   90.00
#
_symmetry.space_group_name_H-M   'P 1'
#
loop_
_entity.id
_entity.type
_entity.pdbx_description
1 polymer ?
#
loop_
_entity_poly.entity_id
_entity_poly.type
_entity_poly.pdbx_seq_one_letter_code
_entity_poly.pdbx_strand_id
1 'polypeptide(L)' 'MHDEMVGWFEIRVDGPGRRHYRLFCRLDYDALEMTKPLLVVIDGRSKPFRTVLSESEYSQIRKLGDEYFANNPRHIT' A
#
# COMPACT_ATOMS: atom_id res chain seq x y z
N MET A 1 -5.88 -12.16 8.07
CA MET A 1 -5.12 -11.60 6.93
C MET A 1 -5.97 -11.36 5.69
N HIS A 2 -6.72 -12.33 5.14
CA HIS A 2 -7.49 -12.12 3.90
C HIS A 2 -8.56 -11.01 4.03
N ASP A 3 -9.28 -10.97 5.16
CA ASP A 3 -10.30 -9.94 5.41
C ASP A 3 -9.72 -8.55 5.74
N GLU A 4 -8.52 -8.46 6.30
CA GLU A 4 -7.94 -7.18 6.74
C GLU A 4 -7.26 -6.39 5.62
N MET A 5 -6.90 -7.07 4.53
CA MET A 5 -6.27 -6.46 3.35
C MET A 5 -7.27 -6.32 2.18
N VAL A 6 -8.58 -6.42 2.45
CA VAL A 6 -9.62 -6.18 1.44
C VAL A 6 -9.47 -4.76 0.88
N GLY A 7 -9.50 -4.64 -0.45
CA GLY A 7 -9.32 -3.37 -1.15
C GLY A 7 -7.87 -2.91 -1.29
N TRP A 8 -6.90 -3.68 -0.79
CA TRP A 8 -5.47 -3.46 -1.04
C TRP A 8 -4.98 -4.24 -2.25
N PHE A 9 -4.13 -3.60 -3.04
CA PHE A 9 -3.43 -4.22 -4.16
C PHE A 9 -1.94 -4.31 -3.83
N GLU A 10 -1.32 -5.46 -4.11
CA GLU A 10 0.10 -5.69 -3.83
C GLU A 10 0.85 -5.89 -5.15
N ILE A 11 1.71 -4.95 -5.51
CA ILE A 11 2.63 -5.11 -6.64
C ILE A 11 3.88 -5.83 -6.13
N ARG A 12 4.23 -6.93 -6.81
CA ARG A 12 5.34 -7.81 -6.43
C ARG A 12 6.45 -7.70 -7.45
N VAL A 13 7.63 -7.24 -7.02
CA VAL A 13 8.81 -7.09 -7.87
C VAL A 13 9.98 -7.86 -7.28
N ASP A 14 10.64 -8.66 -8.12
CA ASP A 14 11.90 -9.30 -7.77
C ASP A 14 13.05 -8.36 -8.13
N GLY A 15 13.95 -8.14 -7.19
CA GLY A 15 15.12 -7.28 -7.39
C GLY A 15 16.44 -8.02 -7.24
N PRO A 16 17.56 -7.33 -7.52
CA PRO A 16 18.89 -7.91 -7.42
C PRO A 16 19.21 -8.38 -6.00
N GLY A 17 20.13 -9.35 -5.89
CA GLY A 17 20.60 -9.83 -4.58
C GLY A 17 19.57 -10.66 -3.80
N ARG A 18 18.63 -11.33 -4.50
CA ARG A 18 17.59 -12.16 -3.87
C ARG A 18 16.77 -11.35 -2.86
N ARG A 19 16.31 -10.17 -3.28
CA ARG A 19 15.44 -9.30 -2.48
C ARG A 19 14.11 -9.12 -3.20
N HIS A 20 13.03 -9.27 -2.45
CA HIS A 20 11.69 -8.98 -2.96
C HIS A 20 11.27 -7.59 -2.53
N TYR A 21 10.67 -6.86 -3.45
CA TYR A 21 10.05 -5.56 -3.22
C TYR A 21 8.54 -5.71 -3.37
N ARG A 22 7.81 -4.99 -2.51
CA ARG A 22 6.35 -4.96 -2.47
C ARG A 22 5.89 -3.52 -2.42
N LEU A 23 4.97 -3.15 -3.32
CA LEU A 23 4.22 -1.90 -3.19
C LEU A 23 2.80 -2.22 -2.76
N PHE A 24 2.32 -1.49 -1.76
CA PHE A 24 0.97 -1.61 -1.23
C PHE A 24 0.15 -0.43 -1.73
N CYS A 25 -0.89 -0.74 -2.49
CA CYS A 25 -1.64 0.25 -3.22
C CYS A 25 -3.13 0.23 -2.84
N ARG A 26 -3.78 1.38 -3.00
CA ARG A 26 -5.22 1.56 -2.87
C ARG A 26 -5.75 2.23 -4.13
N LEU A 27 -6.97 1.88 -4.52
CA LEU A 27 -7.72 2.64 -5.52
C LEU A 27 -8.59 3.65 -4.78
N ASP A 28 -8.49 4.92 -5.16
CA ASP A 28 -9.30 5.99 -4.61
C ASP A 28 -10.14 6.62 -5.71
N TYR A 29 -11.45 6.40 -5.62
CA TYR A 29 -12.44 6.92 -6.56
C TYR A 29 -13.04 8.25 -6.09
N ASP A 30 -12.79 8.64 -4.83
CA ASP A 30 -13.51 9.71 -4.13
C ASP A 30 -12.61 10.90 -3.78
N ALA A 31 -11.36 10.91 -4.25
CA ALA A 31 -10.44 12.03 -4.06
C ALA A 31 -11.01 13.32 -4.65
N LEU A 32 -11.28 14.33 -3.80
CA LEU A 32 -11.71 15.64 -4.26
C LEU A 32 -10.61 16.29 -5.10
N GLU A 33 -11.02 17.18 -6.00
CA GLU A 33 -10.15 17.93 -6.92
C GLU A 33 -9.48 17.08 -8.02
N MET A 34 -9.66 15.76 -7.98
CA MET A 34 -9.17 14.85 -9.01
C MET A 34 -10.28 14.52 -10.00
N THR A 35 -9.96 14.60 -11.29
CA THR A 35 -10.93 14.32 -12.37
C THR A 35 -11.02 12.83 -12.73
N LYS A 36 -10.12 12.00 -12.19
CA LYS A 36 -10.01 10.57 -12.46
C LYS A 36 -9.70 9.81 -11.17
N PRO A 37 -10.09 8.52 -11.07
CA PRO A 37 -9.67 7.66 -9.98
C PRO A 37 -8.15 7.60 -9.86
N LEU A 38 -7.66 7.55 -8.62
CA LEU A 38 -6.25 7.46 -8.31
C LEU A 38 -5.84 6.01 -8.01
N LEU A 39 -4.68 5.61 -8.53
CA LEU A 39 -3.91 4.50 -7.99
C LEU A 39 -2.90 5.08 -7.00
N VAL A 40 -3.13 4.86 -5.72
CA VAL A 40 -2.33 5.43 -4.63
C VAL A 40 -1.34 4.38 -4.16
N VAL A 41 -0.05 4.70 -4.19
CA VAL A 41 0.99 3.90 -3.53
C VAL A 41 1.11 4.39 -2.09
N ILE A 42 0.68 3.56 -1.14
CA ILE A 42 0.68 3.91 0.28
C ILE A 42 2.04 3.62 0.92
N ASP A 43 2.63 2.46 0.61
CA ASP A 43 3.88 2.04 1.22
C ASP A 43 4.69 1.10 0.32
N GLY A 44 5.99 1.11 0.51
CA GLY A 44 6.95 0.22 -0.14
C GLY A 44 7.74 -0.59 0.89
N ARG A 45 7.62 -1.92 0.84
CA ARG A 45 8.41 -2.83 1.69
C ARG A 45 9.40 -3.62 0.88
N SER A 46 10.46 -4.05 1.54
CA SER A 46 11.40 -5.00 0.97
C SER A 46 11.74 -6.08 1.99
N LYS A 47 11.95 -7.30 1.51
CA LYS A 47 12.27 -8.44 2.36
C LYS A 47 13.25 -9.38 1.68
N PRO A 48 14.06 -10.13 2.45
CA PRO A 48 14.89 -11.19 1.90
C PRO A 48 14.05 -12.25 1.16
N PHE A 49 14.67 -12.94 0.20
CA PHE A 49 14.04 -14.03 -0.52
C PHE A 49 13.51 -15.13 0.42
N ARG A 50 12.31 -15.66 0.13
CA ARG A 50 11.61 -16.68 0.93
C ARG A 50 11.23 -16.30 2.38
N THR A 51 11.30 -15.03 2.76
CA THR A 51 10.71 -14.59 4.04
C THR A 51 9.29 -14.08 3.84
N VAL A 52 8.51 -13.98 4.91
CA VAL A 52 7.17 -13.38 4.93
C VAL A 52 7.21 -12.04 5.65
N LEU A 53 6.33 -11.10 5.26
CA LEU A 53 6.13 -9.89 6.05
C LEU A 53 5.35 -10.28 7.31
N SER A 54 5.70 -9.67 8.43
CA SER A 54 5.06 -9.89 9.72
C SER A 54 3.71 -9.18 9.79
N GLU A 55 2.82 -9.65 10.68
CA GLU A 55 1.52 -8.99 10.89
C GLU A 55 1.66 -7.53 11.37
N SER A 56 2.72 -7.23 12.14
CA SER A 56 3.04 -5.86 12.56
C SER A 56 3.35 -4.94 11.36
N GLU A 57 4.05 -5.45 10.34
CA GLU A 57 4.29 -4.69 9.11
C GLU A 57 2.98 -4.42 8.36
N TYR A 58 2.09 -5.42 8.26
CA TYR A 58 0.77 -5.20 7.66
C TYR A 58 -0.08 -4.21 8.45
N SER A 59 -0.04 -4.25 9.78
CA SER A 59 -0.70 -3.27 10.63
C SER A 59 -0.19 -1.84 10.40
N GLN A 60 1.13 -1.66 10.26
CA GLN A 60 1.72 -0.36 9.92
C GLN A 60 1.28 0.14 8.54
N ILE A 61 1.27 -0.75 7.54
CA ILE A 61 0.79 -0.43 6.18
C ILE A 61 -0.67 0.03 6.24
N ARG A 62 -1.53 -0.69 6.98
CA ARG A 62 -2.95 -0.31 7.15
C ARG A 62 -3.11 1.07 7.77
N LYS A 63 -2.35 1.36 8.82
CA LYS A 63 -2.38 2.67 9.49
C LYS A 63 -2.00 3.82 8.55
N LEU A 64 -1.03 3.63 7.66
CA LEU A 64 -0.68 4.62 6.63
C LEU A 64 -1.83 4.80 5.61
N GLY A 65 -2.53 3.72 5.28
CA GLY A 65 -3.74 3.79 4.46
C GLY A 65 -4.86 4.57 5.13
N ASP A 66 -5.10 4.32 6.42
CA ASP A 66 -6.11 5.04 7.20
C ASP A 66 -5.77 6.54 7.28
N GLU A 67 -4.49 6.88 7.45
CA GLU A 67 -4.00 8.26 7.42
C GLU A 67 -4.25 8.94 6.07
N TYR A 68 -3.98 8.27 4.95
CA TYR A 68 -4.30 8.79 3.62
C TYR A 68 -5.80 9.08 3.45
N PHE A 69 -6.66 8.17 3.92
CA PHE A 69 -8.11 8.30 3.79
C PHE A 69 -8.76 9.23 4.82
N ALA A 70 -8.02 9.67 5.86
CA ALA A 70 -8.54 10.48 6.95
C ALA A 70 -8.96 11.90 6.54
N ASN A 71 -8.42 12.42 5.43
CA ASN A 71 -8.72 13.76 4.93
C ASN A 71 -9.17 13.73 3.47
N ASN A 72 -10.02 14.69 3.09
CA ASN A 72 -10.41 14.95 1.71
C ASN A 72 -10.71 16.47 1.56
N PRO A 73 -9.92 17.28 0.81
CA PRO A 73 -8.91 16.90 -0.18
C PRO A 73 -7.76 16.04 0.35
N ARG A 74 -7.28 15.12 -0.49
CA ARG A 74 -6.20 14.19 -0.13
C ARG A 74 -4.90 14.96 0.03
N HIS A 75 -4.11 14.60 1.03
CA HIS A 75 -2.74 15.09 1.17
C HIS A 75 -1.83 14.29 0.22
N ILE A 76 -1.79 14.73 -1.04
CA ILE A 76 -0.88 14.21 -2.06
C ILE A 76 0.28 15.21 -2.23
N THR A 77 1.50 14.75 -1.94
CA THR A 77 2.76 15.49 -2.15
C THR A 77 3.38 15.15 -3.49
#